data_AF-A0A401QBR7-F1
#
_entry.id   AF-A0A401QBR7-F1
#
_cell.length_a   1.000
_cell.length_b   1.000
_cell.length_c   1.000
_cell.angle_alpha   90.00
_cell.angle_beta   90.00
_cell.angle_gamma   90.00
#
_symmetry.space_group_name_H-M   'P 1'
#
loop_
_entity.id
_entity.type
_entity.pdbx_description
1 polymer ?
#
loop_
_entity_poly.entity_id
_entity_poly.type
_entity_poly.pdbx_seq_one_letter_code
_entity_poly.pdbx_strand_id
1 'polypeptide(L)'
;QVMHGELVRFAAQPDHRSVDSCVVAVLSHGVEGAVYGSDGELLQIQDIFRLFDNDNCPQLQNKPKMFFIQACRGDQTDSGVDLQDGKERSNSPGCEQSDAGREDTLRVKLPTRSDSICGYACLKGN
;
A
#
# COMPACT_ATOMS: atom_id res chain seq x y z
N GLN A 1 -2.33 0.78 21.62
CA GLN A 1 -2.06 0.71 20.16
C GLN A 1 -1.06 -0.40 19.84
N VAL A 2 -1.50 -1.66 19.88
CA VAL A 2 -0.65 -2.84 19.62
C VAL A 2 -0.16 -2.87 18.16
N MET A 3 -1.07 -2.66 17.20
CA MET A 3 -0.74 -2.67 15.77
C MET A 3 0.32 -1.63 15.39
N HIS A 4 0.23 -0.40 15.93
CA HIS A 4 1.21 0.64 15.69
C HIS A 4 2.62 0.22 16.18
N GLY A 5 2.70 -0.36 17.39
CA GLY A 5 3.97 -0.83 17.94
C GLY A 5 4.65 -1.90 17.08
N GLU A 6 3.88 -2.86 16.57
CA GLU A 6 4.40 -3.90 15.68
C GLU A 6 4.87 -3.34 14.34
N LEU A 7 4.14 -2.37 13.76
CA LEU A 7 4.56 -1.70 12.53
C LEU A 7 5.85 -0.88 12.72
N VAL A 8 5.98 -0.16 13.83
CA VAL A 8 7.21 0.57 14.19
C VAL A 8 8.38 -0.39 14.33
N ARG A 9 8.17 -1.50 15.05
CA ARG A 9 9.19 -2.53 15.23
C ARG A 9 9.63 -3.15 13.90
N PHE A 10 8.68 -3.44 13.01
CA PHE A 10 8.96 -3.98 11.69
C PHE A 10 9.71 -2.96 10.81
N ALA A 11 9.27 -1.71 10.77
CA ALA A 11 9.95 -0.64 10.01
C ALA A 11 11.40 -0.41 10.45
N ALA A 12 11.72 -0.67 11.73
CA ALA A 12 13.05 -0.52 12.29
C ALA A 12 13.98 -1.73 12.08
N GLN A 13 13.55 -2.79 11.39
CA GLN A 13 14.38 -3.98 11.22
C GLN A 13 15.63 -3.69 10.35
N PRO A 14 16.83 -4.07 10.80
CA PRO A 14 18.07 -3.83 10.05
C PRO A 14 18.15 -4.68 8.76
N ASP A 15 17.46 -5.81 8.73
CA ASP A 15 17.44 -6.76 7.60
C ASP A 15 16.84 -6.14 6.34
N HIS A 16 16.08 -5.03 6.47
CA HIS A 16 15.59 -4.24 5.34
C HIS A 16 16.72 -3.74 4.43
N ARG A 17 17.95 -3.64 4.95
CA ARG A 17 19.11 -3.26 4.13
C ARG A 17 19.45 -4.34 3.09
N SER A 18 19.26 -5.60 3.41
CA SER A 18 19.65 -6.76 2.59
C SER A 18 18.55 -7.30 1.67
N VAL A 19 17.33 -6.80 1.76
CA VAL A 19 16.21 -7.19 0.87
C VAL A 19 16.05 -6.21 -0.28
N ASP A 20 15.36 -6.61 -1.35
CA ASP A 20 15.13 -5.76 -2.52
C ASP A 20 13.76 -5.05 -2.49
N SER A 21 12.82 -5.51 -1.67
CA SER A 21 11.48 -4.94 -1.55
C SER A 21 10.85 -5.23 -0.18
N CYS A 22 9.77 -4.52 0.13
CA CYS A 22 8.99 -4.70 1.36
C CYS A 22 7.50 -4.80 1.02
N VAL A 23 6.80 -5.69 1.73
CA VAL A 23 5.34 -5.84 1.64
C VAL A 23 4.73 -5.71 3.04
N VAL A 24 3.68 -4.91 3.15
CA VAL A 24 2.88 -4.74 4.38
C VAL A 24 1.43 -5.05 4.04
N ALA A 25 0.89 -6.13 4.60
CA ALA A 25 -0.52 -6.50 4.47
C ALA A 25 -1.25 -6.23 5.79
N VAL A 26 -2.30 -5.41 5.74
CA VAL A 26 -3.13 -5.04 6.88
C VAL A 26 -4.54 -5.56 6.65
N LEU A 27 -4.99 -6.47 7.52
CA LEU A 27 -6.31 -7.09 7.47
C LEU A 27 -7.03 -6.79 8.78
N SER A 28 -8.08 -5.97 8.73
CA SER A 28 -8.86 -5.61 9.91
C SER A 28 -10.23 -5.05 9.53
N HIS A 29 -11.06 -4.74 10.53
CA HIS A 29 -12.12 -3.75 10.35
C HIS A 29 -11.49 -2.37 10.11
N GLY A 30 -12.23 -1.53 9.42
CA GLY A 30 -11.80 -0.16 9.17
C GLY A 30 -12.96 0.77 8.96
N VAL A 31 -12.60 2.04 8.84
CA VAL A 31 -13.47 3.14 8.45
C VAL A 31 -12.74 3.95 7.38
N GLU A 32 -13.35 5.01 6.87
CA GLU A 32 -12.70 5.86 5.89
C GLU A 32 -11.34 6.38 6.39
N GLY A 33 -10.25 5.87 5.80
CA GLY A 33 -8.88 6.32 6.06
C GLY A 33 -8.17 5.67 7.26
N ALA A 34 -8.82 4.78 8.01
CA ALA A 34 -8.25 4.18 9.20
C ALA A 34 -8.63 2.70 9.38
N VAL A 35 -7.81 1.97 10.14
CA VAL A 35 -8.01 0.56 10.49
C VAL A 35 -8.06 0.40 12.00
N TYR A 36 -8.80 -0.59 12.48
CA TYR A 36 -8.84 -0.93 13.90
C TYR A 36 -7.68 -1.87 14.28
N GLY A 37 -7.02 -1.59 15.39
CA GLY A 37 -6.18 -2.53 16.10
C GLY A 37 -7.01 -3.58 16.84
N SER A 38 -6.38 -4.68 17.25
CA SER A 38 -7.02 -5.70 18.10
C SER A 38 -7.41 -5.18 19.48
N ASP A 39 -6.84 -4.05 19.89
CA ASP A 39 -7.17 -3.30 21.09
C ASP A 39 -8.37 -2.34 20.90
N GLY A 40 -8.98 -2.33 19.71
CA GLY A 40 -10.10 -1.43 19.38
C GLY A 40 -9.68 0.00 19.04
N GLU A 41 -8.38 0.30 19.08
CA GLU A 41 -7.84 1.61 18.77
C GLU A 41 -7.74 1.84 17.25
N LEU A 42 -8.03 3.05 16.80
CA LEU A 42 -7.89 3.42 15.39
C LEU A 42 -6.46 3.80 15.03
N LEU A 43 -5.98 3.30 13.90
CA LEU A 43 -4.72 3.68 13.29
C LEU A 43 -4.97 4.24 11.89
N GLN A 44 -4.48 5.46 11.64
CA GLN A 44 -4.63 6.08 10.33
C GLN A 44 -3.73 5.37 9.31
N ILE A 45 -4.28 5.04 8.14
CA ILE A 45 -3.52 4.39 7.06
C ILE A 45 -2.36 5.30 6.61
N GLN A 46 -2.57 6.62 6.68
CA GLN A 46 -1.54 7.62 6.42
C GLN A 46 -0.32 7.48 7.33
N ASP A 47 -0.52 7.08 8.58
CA ASP A 47 0.56 6.89 9.56
C ASP A 47 1.33 5.60 9.27
N ILE A 48 0.64 4.55 8.79
CA ILE A 48 1.30 3.35 8.28
C ILE A 48 2.24 3.72 7.14
N PHE A 49 1.80 4.50 6.14
CA PHE A 49 2.68 4.91 5.04
C PHE A 49 3.87 5.77 5.50
N ARG A 50 3.67 6.64 6.50
CA ARG A 50 4.76 7.47 7.06
C ARG A 50 5.84 6.60 7.69
N LEU A 51 5.50 5.52 8.39
CA LEU A 51 6.50 4.65 9.03
C LEU A 51 7.51 4.04 8.05
N PHE A 52 7.10 3.83 6.80
CA PHE A 52 7.93 3.20 5.76
C PHE A 52 8.38 4.19 4.68
N ASP A 53 8.15 5.48 4.87
CA ASP A 53 8.60 6.49 3.91
C ASP A 53 10.13 6.62 3.91
N ASN A 54 10.67 7.33 2.93
CA ASN A 54 12.12 7.41 2.75
C ASN A 54 12.82 8.11 3.94
N ASP A 55 12.11 8.95 4.69
CA ASP A 55 12.67 9.69 5.83
C ASP A 55 12.68 8.82 7.10
N ASN A 56 11.61 8.05 7.32
CA ASN A 56 11.42 7.24 8.54
C ASN A 56 11.97 5.81 8.42
N CYS A 57 12.08 5.26 7.20
CA CYS A 57 12.69 3.95 6.96
C CYS A 57 13.80 4.03 5.89
N PRO A 58 14.98 4.59 6.24
CA PRO A 58 16.09 4.77 5.30
C PRO A 58 16.58 3.47 4.65
N GLN A 59 16.41 2.33 5.31
CA GLN A 59 16.83 1.02 4.80
C GLN A 59 15.99 0.55 3.59
N LEU A 60 14.80 1.12 3.40
CA LEU A 60 13.89 0.86 2.28
C LEU A 60 13.87 2.00 1.24
N GLN A 61 14.82 2.94 1.31
CA GLN A 61 14.99 3.96 0.26
C GLN A 61 15.32 3.30 -1.08
N ASN A 62 14.69 3.78 -2.16
CA ASN A 62 14.83 3.23 -3.51
C ASN A 62 14.41 1.77 -3.66
N LYS A 63 13.68 1.21 -2.68
CA LYS A 63 13.14 -0.14 -2.73
C LYS A 63 11.62 -0.09 -2.86
N PRO A 64 11.01 -0.95 -3.70
CA PRO A 64 9.55 -1.04 -3.79
C PRO A 64 8.92 -1.40 -2.44
N LYS A 65 7.90 -0.63 -2.06
CA LYS A 65 7.11 -0.77 -0.83
C LYS A 65 5.65 -1.02 -1.21
N MET A 66 5.16 -2.22 -0.96
CA MET A 66 3.81 -2.64 -1.36
C MET A 66 2.91 -2.71 -0.13
N PHE A 67 1.76 -2.04 -0.18
CA PHE A 67 0.76 -2.03 0.87
C PHE A 67 -0.52 -2.68 0.37
N PHE A 68 -1.04 -3.64 1.12
CA PHE A 68 -2.33 -4.27 0.87
C PHE A 68 -3.25 -4.02 2.05
N ILE A 69 -4.28 -3.20 1.86
CA ILE A 69 -5.22 -2.83 2.91
C ILE A 69 -6.56 -3.49 2.64
N GLN A 70 -6.84 -4.54 3.41
CA GLN A 70 -8.15 -5.18 3.50
C GLN A 70 -8.85 -4.65 4.75
N ALA A 71 -9.64 -3.60 4.55
CA ALA A 71 -10.51 -3.04 5.56
C ALA A 71 -11.64 -2.25 4.88
N CYS A 72 -12.78 -2.14 5.55
CA CYS A 72 -13.84 -1.23 5.11
C CYS A 72 -13.31 0.20 5.07
N ARG A 73 -13.84 1.03 4.16
CA ARG A 73 -13.47 2.43 3.96
C ARG A 73 -14.68 3.35 4.04
N GLY A 74 -15.72 2.89 4.74
CA GLY A 74 -17.01 3.53 4.89
C GLY A 74 -18.07 2.48 5.24
N ASP A 75 -19.32 2.94 5.27
CA ASP A 75 -20.48 2.11 5.59
C ASP A 75 -21.38 1.90 4.35
N GLN A 76 -20.98 2.40 3.17
CA GLN A 76 -21.81 2.25 1.96
C GLN A 76 -21.63 0.86 1.38
N THR A 77 -22.74 0.18 1.11
CA THR A 77 -22.68 -1.10 0.42
C THR A 77 -22.67 -0.84 -1.08
N ASP A 78 -21.74 -1.48 -1.80
CA ASP A 78 -21.83 -1.56 -3.26
C ASP A 78 -23.18 -2.21 -3.64
N SER A 79 -23.99 -1.53 -4.44
CA SER A 79 -25.27 -2.04 -4.91
C SER A 79 -25.12 -3.27 -5.81
N GLY A 80 -23.90 -3.56 -6.26
CA GLY A 80 -23.61 -4.68 -7.15
C GLY A 80 -24.23 -4.49 -8.53
N VAL A 81 -24.02 -5.48 -9.39
CA VAL A 81 -24.68 -5.55 -10.70
C VAL A 81 -25.20 -6.97 -10.91
N ASP A 82 -26.34 -7.09 -11.59
CA ASP A 82 -26.81 -8.39 -12.06
C ASP A 82 -25.80 -8.95 -13.06
N LEU A 83 -25.33 -10.18 -12.81
CA LEU A 83 -24.43 -10.90 -13.70
C LEU A 83 -25.16 -11.17 -15.03
N GLN A 84 -24.79 -10.45 -16.09
CA GLN A 84 -25.12 -10.89 -17.45
C GLN A 84 -24.07 -11.91 -17.86
N ASP A 85 -24.49 -13.15 -18.11
CA ASP A 85 -23.65 -14.20 -18.70
C ASP A 85 -23.14 -13.73 -20.08
N GLY A 86 -21.98 -13.09 -20.08
CA GLY A 86 -21.35 -12.58 -21.28
C GLY A 86 -20.86 -13.72 -22.15
N LYS A 87 -21.52 -13.94 -23.30
CA LYS A 87 -20.97 -14.76 -24.38
C LYS A 87 -19.56 -14.27 -24.72
N GLU A 88 -18.59 -15.18 -24.63
CA GLU A 88 -17.18 -14.94 -24.96
C GLU A 88 -17.02 -14.19 -26.29
N ARG A 89 -16.26 -13.09 -26.25
CA ARG A 89 -15.13 -12.74 -27.16
C ARG A 89 -14.93 -11.23 -27.18
N SER A 90 -13.80 -10.77 -26.66
CA SER A 90 -13.13 -9.60 -27.20
C SER A 90 -11.61 -9.79 -27.10
N ASN A 91 -10.96 -9.77 -28.27
CA ASN A 91 -9.52 -9.66 -28.38
C ASN A 91 -9.10 -8.33 -27.75
N SER A 92 -8.34 -8.40 -26.65
CA SER A 92 -7.72 -7.21 -26.06
C SER A 92 -6.47 -6.84 -26.87
N PRO A 93 -6.28 -5.58 -27.30
CA PRO A 93 -5.00 -5.16 -27.85
C PRO A 93 -3.99 -5.03 -26.71
N GLY A 94 -2.80 -5.59 -26.91
CA GLY A 94 -1.71 -5.53 -25.94
C GLY A 94 -1.33 -4.08 -25.61
N CYS A 95 -1.13 -3.79 -24.33
CA CYS A 95 -0.48 -2.56 -23.89
C CYS A 95 1.02 -2.85 -23.74
N GLU A 96 1.82 -2.25 -24.60
CA GLU A 96 3.27 -2.14 -24.41
C GLU A 96 3.52 -1.03 -23.39
N GLN A 97 4.34 -1.31 -22.37
CA GLN A 97 4.87 -0.29 -21.48
C GLN A 97 6.39 -0.33 -21.57
N SER A 98 6.98 0.81 -21.96
CA SER A 98 8.42 1.00 -22.08
C SER A 98 9.06 1.25 -20.72
N ASP A 99 10.20 0.60 -20.47
CA ASP A 99 11.08 0.90 -19.35
C ASP A 99 11.75 2.27 -19.51
N ALA A 100 11.69 3.09 -18.46
CA ALA A 100 12.45 4.33 -18.37
C ALA A 100 13.77 4.06 -17.64
N GLY A 101 14.81 3.73 -18.41
CA GLY A 101 16.19 3.78 -17.93
C GLY A 101 16.79 5.17 -18.13
N ARG A 102 17.44 5.74 -17.09
CA ARG A 102 18.70 6.50 -17.22
C ARG A 102 19.36 6.77 -15.86
N GLU A 103 20.62 6.35 -15.73
CA GLU A 103 21.61 6.86 -14.77
C GLU A 103 21.99 8.32 -15.10
N ASP A 104 22.01 9.21 -14.10
CA ASP A 104 23.12 10.16 -13.93
C ASP A 104 23.19 10.74 -12.50
N THR A 105 24.43 10.89 -12.02
CA THR A 105 24.86 11.32 -10.69
C THR A 105 24.50 12.77 -10.34
N LEU A 106 23.29 12.99 -9.83
CA LEU A 106 22.91 14.19 -9.09
C LEU A 106 22.44 13.76 -7.70
N ARG A 107 22.65 14.58 -6.66
CA ARG A 107 21.98 14.39 -5.36
C ARG A 107 20.49 14.69 -5.55
N VAL A 108 19.77 13.74 -6.14
CA VAL A 108 18.34 13.79 -6.39
C VAL A 108 17.66 13.65 -5.02
N LYS A 109 16.96 14.70 -4.58
CA LYS A 109 16.04 14.58 -3.45
C LYS A 109 14.88 13.71 -3.92
N LEU A 110 14.82 12.48 -3.42
CA LEU A 110 13.67 11.61 -3.65
C LEU A 110 12.45 12.24 -2.97
N PRO A 111 11.25 12.18 -3.58
CA PRO A 111 10.03 12.47 -2.86
C PRO A 111 9.96 11.64 -1.59
N THR A 112 9.50 12.22 -0.47
CA THR A 112 9.37 11.50 0.81
C THR A 112 8.57 10.20 0.64
N ARG A 113 7.56 10.21 -0.26
CA ARG A 113 6.80 9.03 -0.69
C ARG A 113 7.08 8.68 -2.14
N SER A 114 8.17 7.96 -2.39
CA SER A 114 8.43 7.30 -3.67
C SER A 114 8.37 5.78 -3.53
N ASP A 115 8.36 5.08 -4.66
CA ASP A 115 8.53 3.62 -4.73
C ASP A 115 7.45 2.83 -3.96
N SER A 116 6.24 3.37 -3.86
CA SER A 116 5.15 2.76 -3.07
C SER A 116 3.95 2.41 -3.95
N ILE A 117 3.45 1.17 -3.80
CA ILE A 117 2.20 0.70 -4.41
C ILE A 117 1.22 0.42 -3.27
N CYS A 118 -0.05 0.84 -3.41
CA CYS A 118 -1.08 0.54 -2.43
C CYS A 118 -2.33 -0.03 -3.11
N GLY A 119 -2.71 -1.24 -2.70
CA GLY A 119 -3.98 -1.87 -3.06
C GLY A 119 -4.97 -1.78 -1.91
N TYR A 120 -6.22 -1.39 -2.21
CA TYR A 120 -7.33 -1.40 -1.26
C TYR A 120 -8.36 -2.44 -1.72
N ALA A 121 -8.87 -3.23 -0.78
CA ALA A 121 -9.92 -4.21 -1.08
C ALA A 121 -11.30 -3.58 -1.32
N CYS A 122 -11.54 -2.40 -0.74
CA CYS A 122 -12.81 -1.66 -0.86
C CYS A 122 -12.58 -0.31 -1.56
N LEU A 123 -13.55 0.10 -2.38
CA LEU A 123 -13.60 1.45 -2.93
C LEU A 123 -13.83 2.47 -1.81
N LYS A 124 -13.40 3.71 -2.01
CA LYS A 124 -13.59 4.78 -1.03
C LYS A 124 -15.10 5.04 -0.84
N GLY A 125 -15.56 5.05 0.40
CA GLY A 125 -16.97 5.23 0.74
C GLY A 125 -17.70 3.92 1.05
N ASN A 126 -17.16 2.78 0.60
CA ASN A 126 -17.70 1.44 0.86
C ASN A 126 -17.02 0.71 2.02
#